data_AF-A0A970BIB9-F1
#
_entry.id   AF-A0A970BIB9-F1
#
_cell.length_a   1.000
_cell.length_b   1.000
_cell.length_c   1.000
_cell.angle_alpha   90.00
_cell.angle_beta   90.00
_cell.angle_gamma   90.00
#
_symmetry.space_group_name_H-M   'P 1'
#
loop_
_entity.id
_entity.type
_entity.pdbx_description
1 polymer ?
#
loop_
_entity_poly.entity_id
_entity_poly.type
_entity_poly.pdbx_seq_one_letter_code
_entity_poly.pdbx_strand_id
1 'polypeptide(L)'
;MRMKKMLPLLLIAVLAMALLAGCAGGQEGTAEQSTSIKVGGSSTLAPIIAKCADDFTEEFKTWDKVDASLPEEPIVIFVSTGGSGFGLKSAVDG
;
A
#
# COMPACT_ATOMS: atom_id res chain seq x y z
N MET A 1 -53.28 -14.81 -1.96
CA MET A 1 -52.20 -15.44 -1.17
C MET A 1 -50.84 -15.51 -1.89
N ARG A 2 -50.63 -14.80 -3.02
CA ARG A 2 -49.36 -14.86 -3.77
C ARG A 2 -48.30 -13.84 -3.31
N MET A 3 -48.67 -12.61 -2.95
CA MET A 3 -47.70 -11.54 -2.67
C MET A 3 -46.82 -11.76 -1.42
N LYS A 4 -47.32 -12.49 -0.41
CA LYS A 4 -46.56 -12.82 0.82
C LYS A 4 -45.44 -13.86 0.62
N LYS A 5 -45.52 -14.67 -0.45
CA LYS A 5 -44.43 -15.60 -0.83
C LYS A 5 -43.46 -14.99 -1.84
N MET A 6 -43.81 -13.87 -2.49
CA MET A 6 -42.95 -13.14 -3.42
C MET A 6 -42.00 -12.17 -2.69
N LEU A 7 -42.39 -11.67 -1.51
CA LEU A 7 -41.57 -10.82 -0.66
C LEU A 7 -40.23 -11.49 -0.22
N PRO A 8 -40.21 -12.73 0.31
CA PRO A 8 -38.95 -13.38 0.66
C PRO A 8 -38.10 -13.73 -0.58
N LEU A 9 -38.72 -14.03 -1.71
CA LEU A 9 -38.01 -14.31 -2.97
C LEU A 9 -37.29 -13.07 -3.51
N LEU A 10 -37.93 -11.89 -3.38
CA LEU A 10 -37.36 -10.61 -3.78
C LEU A 10 -36.21 -10.19 -2.85
N LEU A 11 -36.33 -10.44 -1.54
CA LEU A 11 -35.24 -10.19 -0.57
C LEU A 11 -34.00 -11.04 -0.84
N ILE A 12 -34.17 -12.32 -1.19
CA ILE A 12 -33.03 -13.21 -1.53
C ILE A 12 -32.37 -12.77 -2.84
N ALA A 13 -33.15 -12.33 -3.83
CA ALA A 13 -32.61 -11.83 -5.09
C ALA A 13 -31.81 -10.53 -4.92
N VAL A 14 -32.29 -9.60 -4.08
CA VAL A 14 -31.56 -8.36 -3.76
C VAL A 14 -30.26 -8.65 -3.00
N LEU A 15 -30.27 -9.60 -2.07
CA LEU A 15 -29.06 -10.01 -1.35
C LEU A 15 -28.03 -10.69 -2.26
N ALA A 16 -28.47 -11.53 -3.20
CA ALA A 16 -27.58 -12.15 -4.18
C ALA A 16 -26.96 -11.13 -5.15
N MET A 17 -27.71 -10.08 -5.50
CA MET A 17 -27.22 -9.00 -6.37
C MET A 17 -26.22 -8.08 -5.64
N ALA A 18 -26.38 -7.89 -4.33
CA ALA A 18 -25.43 -7.16 -3.49
C ALA A 18 -24.08 -7.90 -3.34
N LEU A 19 -24.09 -9.24 -3.33
CA LEU A 19 -22.85 -10.04 -3.27
C LEU A 19 -22.01 -9.94 -4.55
N LEU A 20 -22.64 -9.74 -5.72
CA LEU A 20 -21.93 -9.55 -6.99
C LEU A 20 -21.33 -8.14 -7.12
N ALA A 21 -21.97 -7.12 -6.55
CA ALA A 21 -21.41 -5.76 -6.47
C ALA A 21 -20.25 -5.65 -5.45
N GLY A 22 -20.13 -6.62 -4.53
CA GLY A 22 -19.05 -6.68 -3.54
C GLY A 22 -17.68 -7.10 -4.09
N CYS A 23 -17.62 -7.63 -5.33
CA CYS A 23 -16.35 -7.94 -6.01
C CYS A 23 -15.88 -6.83 -6.96
N ALA A 24 -16.60 -5.71 -7.01
CA ALA A 24 -16.22 -4.50 -7.73
C ALA A 24 -15.88 -3.33 -6.78
N GLY A 25 -15.63 -3.63 -5.50
CA GLY A 25 -14.99 -2.72 -4.54
C GLY A 25 -13.49 -2.84 -4.70
N GLY A 26 -12.93 -1.95 -5.51
CA GLY A 26 -11.60 -2.05 -6.09
C GLY A 26 -10.44 -2.18 -5.12
N GLN A 27 -9.43 -2.92 -5.60
CA GLN A 27 -8.08 -2.39 -5.72
C GLN A 27 -7.45 -3.00 -6.97
N GLU A 28 -8.02 -2.70 -8.15
CA GLU A 28 -7.20 -2.61 -9.37
C GLU A 28 -6.38 -1.33 -9.23
N GLY A 29 -5.30 -1.43 -8.44
CA GLY A 29 -4.20 -0.50 -8.56
C GLY A 29 -3.57 -0.76 -9.91
N THR A 30 -3.84 0.11 -10.89
CA THR A 30 -2.77 0.54 -11.80
C THR A 30 -1.54 0.69 -10.93
N ALA A 31 -0.55 -0.18 -11.11
CA ALA A 31 0.75 0.01 -10.49
C ALA A 31 1.37 1.26 -11.13
N GLU A 32 0.91 2.46 -10.71
CA GLU A 32 1.85 3.54 -10.52
C GLU A 32 2.91 2.95 -9.60
N GLN A 33 4.06 2.61 -10.18
CA GLN A 33 5.23 2.29 -9.40
C GLN A 33 5.57 3.56 -8.63
N SER A 34 5.00 3.68 -7.42
CA SER A 34 5.42 4.69 -6.49
C SER A 34 6.91 4.44 -6.22
N THR A 35 7.77 5.28 -6.80
CA THR A 35 9.23 5.25 -6.66
C THR A 35 9.68 5.64 -5.24
N SER A 36 8.78 5.57 -4.26
CA SER A 36 9.05 5.88 -2.87
C SER A 36 9.49 4.63 -2.11
N ILE A 37 10.55 4.74 -1.31
CA ILE A 37 10.98 3.69 -0.40
C ILE A 37 10.26 3.87 0.94
N LYS A 38 9.70 2.80 1.50
CA LYS A 38 9.12 2.79 2.85
C LYS A 38 9.89 1.82 3.72
N VAL A 39 10.47 2.31 4.82
CA VAL A 39 11.24 1.52 5.77
C VAL A 39 10.49 1.48 7.10
N GLY A 40 10.05 0.30 7.50
CA GLY A 40 9.39 0.05 8.79
C GLY A 40 10.19 -0.94 9.63
N GLY A 41 10.41 -0.66 10.91
CA GLY A 41 11.06 -1.65 11.77
C GLY A 41 11.46 -1.20 13.16
N SER A 42 12.68 -1.60 13.56
CA SER A 42 13.23 -1.38 14.90
C SER A 42 13.28 0.09 15.27
N SER A 43 12.62 0.45 16.38
CA SER A 43 12.66 1.80 16.93
C SER A 43 14.06 2.21 17.39
N THR A 44 14.92 1.25 17.75
CA THR A 44 16.32 1.52 18.14
C THR A 44 17.17 1.98 16.95
N LEU A 45 16.89 1.48 15.75
CA LEU A 45 17.65 1.82 14.54
C LEU A 45 17.05 2.98 13.75
N ALA A 46 15.80 3.34 14.02
CA ALA A 46 15.11 4.44 13.37
C ALA A 46 15.94 5.72 13.17
N PRO A 47 16.66 6.26 14.17
CA PRO A 47 17.44 7.48 13.97
C PRO A 47 18.61 7.31 12.99
N ILE A 48 19.23 6.12 12.97
CA ILE A 48 20.34 5.82 12.05
C ILE A 48 19.81 5.69 10.62
N ILE A 49 18.70 4.98 10.44
CA ILE A 49 18.07 4.80 9.12
C ILE A 49 17.54 6.12 8.58
N ALA A 50 16.94 6.97 9.42
CA ALA A 50 16.52 8.32 9.02
C ALA A 50 17.69 9.14 8.50
N LYS A 51 18.84 9.12 9.20
CA LYS A 51 20.04 9.80 8.73
C LYS A 51 20.53 9.25 7.38
N CYS A 52 20.55 7.93 7.20
CA CYS A 52 20.93 7.34 5.91
C CYS A 52 19.97 7.73 4.78
N ALA A 53 18.67 7.82 5.07
CA ALA A 53 17.67 8.27 4.13
C ALA A 53 17.90 9.73 3.73
N ASP A 54 18.15 10.60 4.71
CA ASP A 54 18.46 12.02 4.48
C ASP A 54 19.73 12.15 3.62
N ASP A 55 20.85 11.54 4.04
CA ASP A 55 22.14 11.57 3.32
C ASP A 55 21.96 11.12 1.85
N PHE A 56 21.21 10.04 1.61
CA PHE A 56 20.97 9.51 0.25
C PHE A 56 20.09 10.44 -0.60
N THR A 57 19.02 10.98 -0.01
CA THR A 57 18.12 11.92 -0.72
C THR A 57 18.82 13.23 -1.04
N GLU A 58 19.74 13.70 -0.18
CA GLU A 58 20.53 14.91 -0.43
C GLU A 58 21.60 14.71 -1.53
N GLU A 59 22.25 13.54 -1.54
CA GLU A 59 23.28 13.19 -2.52
C GLU A 59 22.71 13.09 -3.93
N PHE A 60 21.62 12.34 -4.11
CA PHE A 60 21.09 12.02 -5.43
C PHE A 60 19.93 12.91 -5.85
N LYS A 61 19.08 13.35 -4.93
CA LYS A 61 17.87 14.17 -5.15
C LYS A 61 16.79 13.50 -6.01
N THR A 62 17.14 13.02 -7.19
CA THR A 62 16.25 12.37 -8.16
C THR A 62 16.81 11.02 -8.62
N TRP A 63 15.94 10.11 -9.02
CA TRP A 63 16.33 8.73 -9.32
C TRP A 63 17.28 8.60 -10.53
N ASP A 64 17.14 9.47 -11.54
CA ASP A 64 18.04 9.54 -12.69
C ASP A 64 19.51 9.83 -12.30
N LYS A 65 19.74 10.44 -11.13
CA LYS A 65 21.10 10.69 -10.59
C LYS A 65 21.70 9.45 -9.94
N VAL A 66 20.86 8.51 -9.51
CA VAL A 66 21.30 7.18 -9.03
C VAL A 66 21.64 6.31 -10.24
N ASP A 67 20.74 6.27 -11.22
CA ASP A 67 20.90 5.53 -12.47
C ASP A 67 20.12 6.24 -13.58
N ALA A 68 20.78 6.57 -14.68
CA ALA A 68 20.19 7.33 -15.78
C ALA A 68 19.01 6.63 -16.50
N SER A 69 18.79 5.34 -16.26
CA SER A 69 17.62 4.61 -16.75
C SER A 69 16.35 4.81 -15.91
N LEU A 70 16.49 5.39 -14.72
CA LEU A 70 15.38 5.67 -13.81
C LEU A 70 14.75 7.05 -14.08
N PRO A 71 13.51 7.28 -13.61
CA PRO A 71 12.80 8.54 -13.86
C PRO A 71 13.46 9.76 -13.19
N GLU A 72 13.26 10.94 -13.78
CA GLU A 72 13.61 12.24 -13.17
C GLU A 72 12.57 12.63 -12.10
N GLU A 73 12.42 11.76 -11.10
CA GLU A 73 11.49 11.94 -9.98
C GLU A 73 12.26 12.09 -8.67
N PRO A 74 11.79 12.94 -7.73
CA PRO A 74 12.40 13.08 -6.42
C PRO A 74 12.44 11.76 -5.65
N ILE A 75 13.57 11.48 -5.01
CA ILE A 75 13.72 10.34 -4.12
C ILE A 75 12.96 10.66 -2.83
N VAL A 76 12.02 9.79 -2.46
CA VAL A 76 11.26 9.91 -1.21
C VAL A 76 11.42 8.64 -0.39
N ILE A 77 11.98 8.77 0.81
CA ILE A 77 12.18 7.65 1.74
C ILE A 77 11.43 7.93 3.04
N PHE A 78 10.47 7.08 3.36
CA PHE A 78 9.69 7.16 4.60
C PHE A 78 10.24 6.20 5.63
N VAL A 79 10.63 6.70 6.81
CA VAL A 79 11.09 5.86 7.92
C VAL A 79 10.02 5.84 9.02
N SER A 80 9.52 4.65 9.36
CA SER A 80 8.52 4.42 10.39
C SER A 80 9.00 3.38 11.41
N THR A 81 8.53 3.50 12.64
CA THR A 81 8.92 2.60 13.74
C THR A 81 7.74 1.74 14.17
N GLY A 82 7.96 0.44 14.32
CA GLY A 82 6.97 -0.50 14.87
C GLY A 82 7.58 -1.59 15.75
N GLY A 83 8.88 -1.50 16.03
CA GLY A 83 9.66 -2.56 16.67
C GLY A 83 10.17 -3.61 15.68
N SER A 84 11.11 -4.44 16.11
CA SER A 84 11.76 -5.43 15.23
C SER A 84 10.79 -6.48 14.69
N GLY A 85 9.77 -6.86 15.46
CA GLY A 85 8.72 -7.79 15.02
C GLY A 85 7.86 -7.22 13.89
N PHE A 86 7.57 -5.91 13.94
CA PHE A 86 6.89 -5.21 12.85
C PHE A 86 7.76 -5.23 11.58
N GLY A 87 9.06 -4.94 11.70
CA GLY A 87 9.96 -4.96 10.55
C GLY A 87 10.04 -6.32 9.85
N LEU A 88 10.11 -7.41 10.61
CA LEU A 88 10.07 -8.77 10.08
C LEU A 88 8.74 -9.07 9.38
N LYS A 89 7.62 -8.64 9.97
CA LYS A 89 6.28 -8.84 9.40
C LYS A 89 6.10 -8.05 8.11
N SER A 90 6.49 -6.78 8.08
CA SER A 90 6.44 -5.94 6.88
C SER A 90 7.34 -6.47 5.76
N ALA A 91 8.51 -7.02 6.08
CA ALA A 91 9.37 -7.63 5.08
C ALA A 91 8.79 -8.90 4.45
N VAL A 92 7.97 -9.66 5.20
CA VAL A 92 7.27 -10.86 4.70
C VAL A 92 6.02 -10.49 3.91
N ASP A 93 5.30 -9.44 4.32
CA ASP A 93 4.02 -9.06 3.74
C ASP A 93 4.15 -8.23 2.45
N GLY A 94 5.28 -7.54 2.25
CA GLY A 94 5.50 -6.60 1.14
C GLY A 94 4.82 -5.25 1.34
#